data_AF-A0A8B7NLN3-F1
#
_entry.id   AF-A0A8B7NLN3-F1
#
_cell.length_a   1.000
_cell.length_b   1.000
_cell.length_c   1.000
_cell.angle_alpha   90.00
_cell.angle_beta   90.00
_cell.angle_gamma   90.00
#
_symmetry.space_group_name_H-M   'P 1'
#
loop_
_entity.id
_entity.type
_entity.pdbx_description
1 polymer ?
#
loop_
_entity_poly.entity_id
_entity_poly.type
_entity_poly.pdbx_seq_one_letter_code
_entity_poly.pdbx_strand_id
1 'polypeptide(L)'
;MTSKVAETIVELEECDTDGVALCSSSTSAGNRSYSINSEGSEDSATAPLLPDVTFSVPSLGSQMAAGTSRENQPLLGGSFREERDEVNTWQDDPQFTDLVRQAEVAIDNGILPERISQGSSGSYFVKNNHGTIIGVFKPKDEEPYGRLNPKWTKYLHKICCPCCFGRSCLVPNQGYLSEAGASLVDAKLHLNVVPKTKVVKLSSETFNYTRFDREKSRAKKIVSERFPNVGRHFHRIGLPRKVGSLQTFVEGYKDADFYLRRFESEPLPAELASQFQRRFERLVLLDYIIRNTDRGNDNWLIKYEKPDLVESLDTNDITDWGLVNRGSIDVAAIDNGLAFPFKHPDSWRAYPYHWAWLPWAKQPFSSETKELVLPLLSDMNFVQELCDDLFNLFKTDKGFDRHVCERQMSVVRGQILNLTQALRDNKSPVQLVQMPAVIVERSKGRVGTTARFRSFSDTFTQSFQEKSPFFSWC
;
A
#
# COMPACT_ATOMS: atom_id res chain seq x y z
N MET A 1 -16.75 29.57 -41.35
CA MET A 1 -18.14 29.55 -41.83
C MET A 1 -18.75 28.25 -41.30
N THR A 2 -19.57 28.32 -40.26
CA THR A 2 -21.05 28.26 -40.30
C THR A 2 -21.59 26.89 -40.74
N SER A 3 -22.45 26.18 -39.98
CA SER A 3 -23.16 26.56 -38.75
C SER A 3 -23.33 25.38 -37.78
N LYS A 4 -23.56 25.72 -36.50
CA LYS A 4 -24.22 24.86 -35.51
C LYS A 4 -25.55 24.32 -36.03
N VAL A 5 -25.90 23.12 -35.60
CA VAL A 5 -27.19 22.83 -34.97
C VAL A 5 -26.90 22.09 -33.67
N ALA A 6 -27.64 22.41 -32.61
CA ALA A 6 -27.68 21.64 -31.38
C ALA A 6 -29.15 21.64 -30.94
N GLU A 7 -29.70 20.47 -30.64
CA GLU A 7 -31.08 20.35 -30.16
C GLU A 7 -31.08 20.07 -28.65
N THR A 8 -31.99 20.75 -27.97
CA THR A 8 -32.19 20.67 -26.53
C THR A 8 -33.59 20.12 -26.30
N ILE A 9 -33.70 19.07 -25.49
CA ILE A 9 -34.99 18.58 -25.00
C ILE A 9 -35.13 19.04 -23.56
N VAL A 10 -36.26 19.69 -23.28
CA VAL A 10 -36.71 20.27 -22.01
C VAL A 10 -38.22 19.97 -21.92
N GLU A 11 -38.76 20.02 -20.70
CA GLU A 11 -40.15 19.66 -20.34
C GLU A 11 -40.45 18.14 -20.47
N LEU A 12 -41.35 17.56 -19.68
CA LEU A 12 -42.34 18.17 -18.77
C LEU A 12 -42.09 17.83 -17.29
N GLU A 13 -42.46 18.76 -16.40
CA GLU A 13 -42.91 18.42 -15.05
C GLU A 13 -44.38 17.99 -15.12
N GLU A 14 -44.80 17.02 -14.30
CA GLU A 14 -46.21 16.90 -13.93
C GLU A 14 -46.29 16.54 -12.45
N CYS A 15 -47.21 17.18 -11.73
CA CYS A 15 -47.32 17.12 -10.29
C CYS A 15 -48.68 16.53 -9.93
N ASP A 16 -48.73 15.58 -9.01
CA ASP A 16 -50.00 15.19 -8.38
C ASP A 16 -49.81 14.76 -6.92
N THR A 17 -50.87 14.83 -6.14
CA THR A 17 -50.82 15.00 -4.68
C THR A 17 -51.72 14.04 -3.88
N ASP A 18 -51.35 13.87 -2.61
CA ASP A 18 -52.13 13.32 -1.50
C ASP A 18 -52.50 11.81 -1.51
N GLY A 19 -52.53 11.25 -0.29
CA GLY A 19 -52.70 9.81 -0.07
C GLY A 19 -52.54 9.38 1.39
N VAL A 20 -53.05 10.17 2.35
CA VAL A 20 -52.94 9.87 3.78
C VAL A 20 -53.92 8.75 4.18
N ALA A 21 -53.39 7.67 4.77
CA ALA A 21 -54.20 6.63 5.41
C ALA A 21 -53.58 6.18 6.75
N LEU A 22 -54.15 6.67 7.85
CA LEU A 22 -53.95 6.09 9.18
C LEU A 22 -54.82 4.83 9.33
N CYS A 23 -54.30 3.80 10.00
CA CYS A 23 -55.16 2.84 10.70
C CYS A 23 -54.46 2.33 11.97
N SER A 24 -55.25 2.08 13.01
CA SER A 24 -54.80 1.78 14.37
C SER A 24 -55.76 0.79 15.05
N SER A 25 -55.38 0.28 16.22
CA SER A 25 -56.13 -0.69 17.05
C SER A 25 -56.05 -2.16 16.54
N SER A 26 -56.18 -3.20 17.39
CA SER A 26 -56.33 -3.23 18.86
C SER A 26 -55.84 -4.53 19.51
N THR A 27 -55.44 -4.38 20.78
CA THR A 27 -55.20 -5.35 21.86
C THR A 27 -55.98 -6.69 21.88
N SER A 28 -55.34 -7.74 22.45
CA SER A 28 -55.92 -8.50 23.59
C SER A 28 -54.84 -9.18 24.46
N ALA A 29 -55.25 -9.76 25.59
CA ALA A 29 -54.42 -10.31 26.68
C ALA A 29 -53.55 -11.54 26.27
N GLY A 30 -52.55 -11.98 27.05
CA GLY A 30 -52.03 -11.51 28.34
C GLY A 30 -52.08 -12.57 29.45
N ASN A 31 -51.02 -12.68 30.26
CA ASN A 31 -51.08 -13.36 31.56
C ASN A 31 -49.94 -12.92 32.51
N ARG A 32 -50.19 -12.92 33.82
CA ARG A 32 -49.19 -12.67 34.89
C ARG A 32 -49.17 -13.88 35.83
N SER A 33 -48.01 -14.17 36.43
CA SER A 33 -47.92 -14.90 37.68
C SER A 33 -46.78 -14.35 38.53
N TYR A 34 -47.01 -14.29 39.85
CA TYR A 34 -46.06 -13.85 40.89
C TYR A 34 -45.97 -14.95 41.97
N SER A 35 -44.79 -15.08 42.58
CA SER A 35 -44.50 -15.54 43.97
C SER A 35 -42.95 -15.54 44.09
N ILE A 36 -42.25 -14.90 45.02
CA ILE A 36 -42.45 -14.48 46.42
C ILE A 36 -42.21 -15.60 47.45
N ASN A 37 -41.00 -15.54 48.05
CA ASN A 37 -40.58 -15.76 49.45
C ASN A 37 -39.03 -15.63 49.45
N SER A 38 -38.30 -14.90 50.32
CA SER A 38 -38.36 -14.72 51.79
C SER A 38 -37.95 -16.01 52.52
N GLU A 39 -37.10 -16.03 53.55
CA GLU A 39 -36.54 -14.98 54.45
C GLU A 39 -34.99 -14.91 54.30
N GLY A 40 -34.13 -14.07 54.91
CA GLY A 40 -34.01 -13.53 56.29
C GLY A 40 -32.91 -14.29 57.06
N SER A 41 -32.01 -13.70 57.87
CA SER A 41 -31.82 -12.30 58.31
C SER A 41 -30.44 -12.12 58.98
N GLU A 42 -29.87 -10.89 58.95
CA GLU A 42 -29.02 -10.24 60.00
C GLU A 42 -27.68 -10.89 60.46
N ASP A 43 -26.66 -10.18 60.97
CA ASP A 43 -26.10 -8.82 60.75
C ASP A 43 -24.62 -8.87 61.30
N SER A 44 -23.75 -7.87 61.54
CA SER A 44 -23.80 -6.40 61.60
C SER A 44 -22.38 -5.77 61.47
N ALA A 45 -22.31 -4.42 61.45
CA ALA A 45 -21.31 -3.53 62.09
C ALA A 45 -19.78 -3.87 62.13
N THR A 46 -18.83 -2.94 61.98
CA THR A 46 -18.81 -1.49 61.69
C THR A 46 -17.43 -1.09 61.14
N ALA A 47 -17.30 0.12 60.58
CA ALA A 47 -16.04 0.72 60.08
C ALA A 47 -15.65 1.97 60.91
N PRO A 48 -14.63 2.79 60.55
CA PRO A 48 -13.33 2.57 59.88
C PRO A 48 -12.14 3.10 60.75
N LEU A 49 -10.89 3.15 60.24
CA LEU A 49 -9.88 4.22 60.52
C LEU A 49 -8.56 4.04 59.72
N LEU A 50 -7.78 5.12 59.58
CA LEU A 50 -6.38 5.24 59.08
C LEU A 50 -5.55 5.95 60.18
N PRO A 51 -4.20 5.82 60.32
CA PRO A 51 -3.25 6.59 59.46
C PRO A 51 -1.77 6.09 59.31
N ASP A 52 -1.06 6.77 58.40
CA ASP A 52 0.34 7.28 58.38
C ASP A 52 1.65 6.52 58.80
N VAL A 53 2.59 6.51 57.82
CA VAL A 53 3.98 7.06 57.79
C VAL A 53 4.98 6.85 58.98
N THR A 54 6.24 6.43 58.69
CA THR A 54 7.53 7.17 58.94
C THR A 54 8.81 6.34 58.63
N PHE A 55 9.94 7.04 58.38
CA PHE A 55 11.31 6.59 58.00
C PHE A 55 12.17 5.96 59.14
N SER A 56 13.29 5.33 58.78
CA SER A 56 14.62 5.58 59.42
C SER A 56 15.83 5.05 58.62
N VAL A 57 16.99 5.74 58.72
CA VAL A 57 18.33 5.41 58.16
C VAL A 57 19.40 6.04 59.06
N PRO A 58 20.38 5.29 59.63
CA PRO A 58 21.82 5.39 59.25
C PRO A 58 22.52 4.00 59.30
N SER A 59 23.84 3.76 59.15
CA SER A 59 25.07 4.57 59.19
C SER A 59 26.16 3.86 58.35
N LEU A 60 26.81 4.51 57.36
CA LEU A 60 28.10 5.24 57.44
C LEU A 60 29.36 4.39 57.70
N GLY A 61 30.31 4.43 56.74
CA GLY A 61 31.71 3.99 56.86
C GLY A 61 32.55 4.68 55.76
N SER A 62 33.76 5.16 56.06
CA SER A 62 34.44 6.18 55.22
C SER A 62 35.98 6.13 55.26
N GLN A 63 36.61 6.31 54.08
CA GLN A 63 37.90 6.98 53.79
C GLN A 63 38.11 6.95 52.25
N MET A 64 38.43 8.00 51.49
CA MET A 64 39.28 9.22 51.58
C MET A 64 40.69 9.06 50.98
N ALA A 65 40.88 9.57 49.75
CA ALA A 65 42.17 10.02 49.18
C ALA A 65 41.93 10.94 47.96
N ALA A 66 42.87 11.86 47.66
CA ALA A 66 42.89 12.76 46.50
C ALA A 66 44.31 12.81 45.89
N GLY A 67 44.58 13.26 44.65
CA GLY A 67 43.73 13.83 43.60
C GLY A 67 44.57 14.31 42.39
N THR A 68 44.16 15.41 41.73
CA THR A 68 44.83 16.19 40.64
C THR A 68 44.71 15.76 39.16
N SER A 69 43.85 16.52 38.45
CA SER A 69 44.08 17.20 37.15
C SER A 69 44.25 16.46 35.80
N ARG A 70 43.55 17.02 34.79
CA ARG A 70 43.43 16.62 33.36
C ARG A 70 42.56 15.37 33.16
N GLU A 71 41.69 15.29 32.15
CA GLU A 71 41.60 16.04 30.87
C GLU A 71 40.19 16.61 30.60
N ASN A 72 40.09 17.77 29.95
CA ASN A 72 38.82 18.34 29.49
C ASN A 72 38.47 17.83 28.07
N GLN A 73 37.69 16.76 27.97
CA GLN A 73 36.94 16.47 26.74
C GLN A 73 35.51 17.02 26.89
N PRO A 74 34.99 17.83 25.94
CA PRO A 74 33.59 18.23 25.97
C PRO A 74 32.72 17.01 25.65
N LEU A 75 31.84 16.63 26.59
CA LEU A 75 30.80 15.62 26.35
C LEU A 75 29.83 16.15 25.28
N LEU A 76 30.13 15.84 24.01
CA LEU A 76 29.24 16.05 22.87
C LEU A 76 27.90 15.35 23.16
N GLY A 77 26.80 16.11 23.08
CA GLY A 77 25.50 15.69 23.58
C GLY A 77 24.85 14.54 22.80
N GLY A 78 25.24 13.31 23.11
CA GLY A 78 24.66 12.05 22.62
C GLY A 78 23.23 11.84 23.13
N SER A 79 22.29 12.59 22.54
CA SER A 79 20.84 12.42 22.72
C SER A 79 20.03 13.20 21.66
N PHE A 80 20.54 14.32 21.15
CA PHE A 80 19.83 15.17 20.16
C PHE A 80 19.90 14.70 18.70
N ARG A 81 20.57 13.56 18.43
CA ARG A 81 20.80 13.04 17.08
C ARG A 81 20.17 11.67 16.83
N GLU A 82 20.20 10.77 17.81
CA GLU A 82 19.79 9.37 17.67
C GLU A 82 18.32 9.21 17.21
N GLU A 83 17.39 9.98 17.79
CA GLU A 83 15.96 9.99 17.40
C GLU A 83 15.71 10.48 15.95
N ARG A 84 16.75 11.00 15.28
CA ARG A 84 16.72 11.48 13.89
C ARG A 84 17.21 10.44 12.89
N ASP A 85 18.12 9.55 13.31
CA ASP A 85 18.89 8.67 12.42
C ASP A 85 18.23 7.28 12.23
N GLU A 86 17.25 6.89 13.07
CA GLU A 86 16.45 5.66 12.89
C GLU A 86 15.31 5.80 11.86
N VAL A 87 14.85 7.02 11.56
CA VAL A 87 13.62 7.23 10.79
C VAL A 87 13.92 7.36 9.28
N ASN A 88 13.55 6.32 8.53
CA ASN A 88 13.82 6.10 7.10
C ASN A 88 15.17 5.39 6.81
N THR A 89 15.61 4.50 7.71
CA THR A 89 16.85 3.72 7.59
C THR A 89 16.56 2.23 7.40
N TRP A 90 17.18 1.60 6.40
CA TRP A 90 17.05 0.18 6.04
C TRP A 90 18.43 -0.45 5.97
N GLN A 91 18.80 -1.24 6.98
CA GLN A 91 20.09 -1.94 7.03
C GLN A 91 20.20 -3.00 5.91
N ASP A 92 19.05 -3.55 5.50
CA ASP A 92 18.84 -4.44 4.35
C ASP A 92 19.00 -3.74 2.99
N ASP A 93 18.94 -2.41 2.94
CA ASP A 93 18.82 -1.66 1.68
C ASP A 93 19.51 -0.28 1.72
N PRO A 94 20.86 -0.24 1.75
CA PRO A 94 21.61 1.01 1.77
C PRO A 94 21.32 1.92 0.57
N GLN A 95 20.98 1.34 -0.59
CA GLN A 95 20.64 2.09 -1.81
C GLN A 95 19.33 2.87 -1.64
N PHE A 96 18.28 2.24 -1.11
CA PHE A 96 17.02 2.94 -0.86
C PHE A 96 17.15 3.93 0.31
N THR A 97 17.95 3.63 1.34
CA THR A 97 18.29 4.59 2.40
C THR A 97 19.00 5.82 1.85
N ASP A 98 19.98 5.67 0.95
CA ASP A 98 20.64 6.81 0.33
C ASP A 98 19.68 7.63 -0.55
N LEU A 99 18.78 6.97 -1.29
CA LEU A 99 17.76 7.66 -2.10
C LEU A 99 16.81 8.51 -1.23
N VAL A 100 16.39 8.02 -0.06
CA VAL A 100 15.61 8.83 0.88
C VAL A 100 16.46 9.94 1.50
N ARG A 101 17.74 9.69 1.82
CA ARG A 101 18.67 10.72 2.28
C ARG A 101 18.86 11.83 1.25
N GLN A 102 18.97 11.50 -0.04
CA GLN A 102 19.03 12.48 -1.13
C GLN A 102 17.75 13.32 -1.20
N ALA A 103 16.58 12.71 -1.01
CA ALA A 103 15.30 13.42 -0.94
C ALA A 103 15.21 14.39 0.25
N GLU A 104 15.61 13.95 1.45
CA GLU A 104 15.58 14.79 2.65
C GLU A 104 16.56 15.97 2.54
N VAL A 105 17.78 15.74 2.03
CA VAL A 105 18.77 16.81 1.81
C VAL A 105 18.33 17.77 0.70
N ALA A 106 17.67 17.30 -0.36
CA ALA A 106 17.10 18.17 -1.40
C ALA A 106 16.01 19.09 -0.84
N ILE A 107 15.12 18.56 0.00
CA ILE A 107 14.08 19.33 0.68
C ILE A 107 14.68 20.39 1.61
N ASP A 108 15.68 20.03 2.43
CA ASP A 108 16.35 20.97 3.34
C ASP A 108 17.10 22.08 2.59
N ASN A 109 17.59 21.79 1.37
CA ASN A 109 18.16 22.76 0.44
C ASN A 109 17.13 23.57 -0.37
N GLY A 110 15.82 23.37 -0.14
CA GLY A 110 14.73 24.10 -0.81
C GLY A 110 14.32 23.55 -2.18
N ILE A 111 14.85 22.40 -2.61
CA ILE A 111 14.43 21.69 -3.82
C ILE A 111 13.24 20.79 -3.44
N LEU A 112 12.03 21.37 -3.46
CA LEU A 112 10.82 20.75 -2.93
C LEU A 112 10.17 19.76 -3.92
N PRO A 113 9.46 18.71 -3.45
CA PRO A 113 8.74 17.79 -4.32
C PRO A 113 7.56 18.46 -5.03
N GLU A 114 7.41 18.18 -6.32
CA GLU A 114 6.42 18.79 -7.20
C GLU A 114 5.16 17.94 -7.34
N ARG A 115 3.98 18.54 -7.19
CA ARG A 115 2.70 17.82 -7.22
C ARG A 115 2.33 17.36 -8.63
N ILE A 116 2.09 16.06 -8.78
CA ILE A 116 1.66 15.47 -10.06
C ILE A 116 0.22 15.92 -10.37
N SER A 117 0.04 16.61 -11.50
CA SER A 117 -1.23 17.25 -11.89
C SER A 117 -2.27 16.25 -12.40
N GLN A 118 -1.86 15.32 -13.25
CA GLN A 118 -2.72 14.31 -13.89
C GLN A 118 -3.18 13.20 -12.92
N GLY A 119 -2.51 13.02 -11.77
CA GLY A 119 -2.73 11.91 -10.84
C GLY A 119 -3.99 11.95 -9.96
N SER A 120 -4.23 10.83 -9.28
CA SER A 120 -5.44 10.51 -8.50
C SER A 120 -5.55 11.17 -7.10
N SER A 121 -5.03 12.40 -6.96
CA SER A 121 -4.86 13.23 -5.74
C SER A 121 -3.85 12.70 -4.72
N GLY A 122 -2.92 13.57 -4.30
CA GLY A 122 -1.93 13.25 -3.26
C GLY A 122 -0.71 12.48 -3.78
N SER A 123 -0.04 13.00 -4.81
CA SER A 123 1.17 12.37 -5.38
C SER A 123 2.18 13.43 -5.81
N TYR A 124 3.46 13.20 -5.53
CA TYR A 124 4.54 14.19 -5.70
C TYR A 124 5.78 13.56 -6.33
N PHE A 125 6.37 14.20 -7.34
CA PHE A 125 7.71 13.89 -7.82
C PHE A 125 8.74 14.42 -6.81
N VAL A 126 9.48 13.49 -6.20
CA VAL A 126 10.57 13.76 -5.27
C VAL A 126 11.87 13.90 -6.05
N LYS A 127 12.69 14.90 -5.69
CA LYS A 127 13.91 15.27 -6.40
C LYS A 127 15.15 15.10 -5.53
N ASN A 128 16.32 14.98 -6.16
CA ASN A 128 17.63 15.07 -5.50
C ASN A 128 18.18 16.52 -5.55
N ASN A 129 19.39 16.72 -5.01
CA ASN A 129 20.11 18.01 -5.02
C ASN A 129 20.37 18.61 -6.42
N HIS A 130 20.23 17.83 -7.49
CA HIS A 130 20.41 18.29 -8.88
C HIS A 130 19.08 18.63 -9.56
N GLY A 131 17.94 18.45 -8.87
CA GLY A 131 16.60 18.63 -9.44
C GLY A 131 16.07 17.43 -10.24
N THR A 132 16.87 16.37 -10.41
CA THR A 132 16.46 15.11 -11.06
C THR A 132 15.39 14.42 -10.22
N ILE A 133 14.37 13.87 -10.87
CA ILE A 133 13.30 13.11 -10.20
C ILE A 133 13.85 11.73 -9.81
N ILE A 134 13.82 11.41 -8.51
CA ILE A 134 14.31 10.14 -7.96
C ILE A 134 13.18 9.22 -7.45
N GLY A 135 11.97 9.77 -7.26
CA GLY A 135 10.84 8.95 -6.84
C GLY A 135 9.48 9.64 -6.91
N VAL A 136 8.43 8.85 -6.69
CA VAL A 136 7.04 9.30 -6.53
C VAL A 136 6.61 9.04 -5.10
N PHE A 137 6.28 10.10 -4.36
CA PHE A 137 5.77 10.00 -2.98
C PHE A 137 4.24 10.19 -2.93
N LYS A 138 3.56 9.25 -2.28
CA LYS A 138 2.10 9.27 -2.06
C LYS A 138 1.79 9.30 -0.55
N PRO A 139 1.60 10.49 0.07
CA PRO A 139 1.29 10.61 1.49
C PRO A 139 -0.11 10.09 1.82
N LYS A 140 -0.19 9.20 2.81
CA LYS A 140 -1.39 8.49 3.28
C LYS A 140 -2.59 9.41 3.53
N ASP A 141 -2.35 10.60 4.07
CA ASP A 141 -3.41 11.53 4.49
C ASP A 141 -4.00 12.35 3.32
N GLU A 142 -3.41 12.28 2.12
CA GLU A 142 -3.89 12.93 0.90
C GLU A 142 -4.49 11.95 -0.13
N GLU A 143 -4.46 10.64 0.15
CA GLU A 143 -5.09 9.57 -0.64
C GLU A 143 -6.57 9.88 -0.97
N PRO A 144 -7.19 9.21 -1.95
CA PRO A 144 -8.62 9.36 -2.28
C PRO A 144 -9.61 9.40 -1.11
N TYR A 145 -9.31 8.69 0.00
CA TYR A 145 -10.12 8.66 1.23
C TYR A 145 -9.46 9.36 2.44
N GLY A 146 -8.31 10.01 2.21
CA GLY A 146 -7.52 10.75 3.18
C GLY A 146 -8.20 12.00 3.69
N ARG A 147 -7.93 12.34 4.96
CA ARG A 147 -8.53 13.50 5.64
C ARG A 147 -8.11 14.84 5.01
N LEU A 148 -6.98 14.88 4.30
CA LEU A 148 -6.43 16.05 3.63
C LEU A 148 -6.36 15.85 2.11
N ASN A 149 -7.25 15.04 1.52
CA ASN A 149 -7.36 14.90 0.07
C ASN A 149 -7.61 16.27 -0.60
N PRO A 150 -6.73 16.76 -1.49
CA PRO A 150 -6.88 18.06 -2.14
C PRO A 150 -7.93 18.12 -3.28
N LYS A 151 -8.57 17.00 -3.66
CA LYS A 151 -9.68 16.95 -4.63
C LYS A 151 -11.01 16.76 -3.88
N TRP A 152 -11.62 17.87 -3.44
CA TRP A 152 -12.82 17.94 -2.59
C TRP A 152 -14.05 17.17 -3.14
N THR A 153 -14.15 16.96 -4.45
CA THR A 153 -15.24 16.21 -5.09
C THR A 153 -15.44 14.79 -4.54
N LYS A 154 -14.36 14.08 -4.16
CA LYS A 154 -14.48 12.74 -3.56
C LYS A 154 -15.11 12.75 -2.15
N TYR A 155 -15.02 13.86 -1.42
CA TYR A 155 -15.72 14.05 -0.14
C TYR A 155 -17.23 14.25 -0.35
N LEU A 156 -17.62 15.01 -1.37
CA LEU A 156 -19.03 15.20 -1.74
C LEU A 156 -19.70 13.88 -2.17
N HIS A 157 -19.02 13.08 -3.01
CA HIS A 157 -19.53 11.78 -3.46
C HIS A 157 -19.72 10.79 -2.29
N LYS A 158 -18.82 10.83 -1.29
CA LYS A 158 -18.90 10.01 -0.07
C LYS A 158 -20.13 10.32 0.79
N ILE A 159 -20.62 11.56 0.75
CA ILE A 159 -21.81 11.99 1.49
C ILE A 159 -23.09 11.68 0.69
N CYS A 160 -23.07 11.85 -0.63
CA CYS A 160 -24.28 11.80 -1.45
C CYS A 160 -24.77 10.38 -1.80
N CYS A 161 -23.88 9.39 -2.02
CA CYS A 161 -24.27 8.02 -2.38
C CYS A 161 -23.38 6.94 -1.73
N PRO A 162 -23.63 6.55 -0.46
CA PRO A 162 -22.80 5.61 0.30
C PRO A 162 -22.68 4.20 -0.32
N CYS A 163 -23.67 3.75 -1.08
CA CYS A 163 -23.71 2.43 -1.71
C CYS A 163 -22.92 2.34 -3.04
N CYS A 164 -22.68 3.46 -3.73
CA CYS A 164 -22.06 3.47 -5.06
C CYS A 164 -20.57 3.83 -5.05
N PHE A 165 -20.11 4.64 -4.09
CA PHE A 165 -18.78 5.26 -4.11
C PHE A 165 -17.76 4.65 -3.14
N GLY A 166 -17.22 3.49 -3.52
CA GLY A 166 -16.04 2.91 -2.87
C GLY A 166 -15.65 1.56 -3.47
N ARG A 167 -14.38 1.17 -3.30
CA ARG A 167 -13.97 -0.23 -3.50
C ARG A 167 -14.27 -1.01 -2.22
N SER A 168 -15.50 -1.53 -2.12
CA SER A 168 -16.04 -2.21 -0.92
C SER A 168 -15.29 -3.47 -0.46
N CYS A 169 -14.35 -3.97 -1.26
CA CYS A 169 -13.46 -5.08 -0.96
C CYS A 169 -12.06 -4.64 -0.47
N LEU A 170 -11.72 -3.34 -0.51
CA LEU A 170 -10.43 -2.79 -0.05
C LEU A 170 -10.54 -2.17 1.33
N VAL A 171 -9.42 -2.17 2.07
CA VAL A 171 -9.31 -1.44 3.35
C VAL A 171 -9.16 0.06 3.07
N PRO A 172 -9.98 0.95 3.65
CA PRO A 172 -9.85 2.38 3.41
C PRO A 172 -8.52 2.95 3.92
N ASN A 173 -7.93 3.87 3.16
CA ASN A 173 -6.82 4.71 3.60
C ASN A 173 -5.53 3.92 3.96
N GLN A 174 -5.26 2.86 3.20
CA GLN A 174 -4.05 2.03 3.28
C GLN A 174 -3.37 1.88 1.90
N GLY A 175 -3.64 2.77 0.94
CA GLY A 175 -3.09 2.64 -0.42
C GLY A 175 -1.56 2.63 -0.43
N TYR A 176 -0.93 3.44 0.41
CA TYR A 176 0.52 3.44 0.61
C TYR A 176 1.12 2.09 1.10
N LEU A 177 0.33 1.26 1.79
CA LEU A 177 0.73 -0.10 2.20
C LEU A 177 0.53 -1.12 1.09
N SER A 178 -0.49 -0.91 0.25
CA SER A 178 -0.72 -1.69 -0.97
C SER A 178 0.43 -1.48 -1.98
N GLU A 179 0.91 -0.25 -2.13
CA GLU A 179 2.11 0.09 -2.93
C GLU A 179 3.38 -0.61 -2.42
N ALA A 180 3.68 -0.49 -1.13
CA ALA A 180 4.85 -1.14 -0.54
C ALA A 180 4.71 -2.68 -0.53
N GLY A 181 3.49 -3.20 -0.34
CA GLY A 181 3.19 -4.63 -0.37
C GLY A 181 3.38 -5.24 -1.75
N ALA A 182 3.05 -4.50 -2.83
CA ALA A 182 3.33 -4.94 -4.19
C ALA A 182 4.85 -5.06 -4.45
N SER A 183 5.65 -4.08 -4.00
CA SER A 183 7.11 -4.15 -4.10
C SER A 183 7.73 -5.24 -3.21
N LEU A 184 7.08 -5.62 -2.11
CA LEU A 184 7.49 -6.74 -1.25
C LEU A 184 7.22 -8.08 -1.95
N VAL A 185 6.02 -8.26 -2.54
CA VAL A 185 5.65 -9.45 -3.32
C VAL A 185 6.57 -9.61 -4.54
N ASP A 186 6.83 -8.53 -5.28
CA ASP A 186 7.75 -8.52 -6.42
C ASP A 186 9.16 -9.00 -6.03
N ALA A 187 9.71 -8.42 -4.95
CA ALA A 187 11.06 -8.73 -4.48
C ALA A 187 11.19 -10.18 -3.97
N LYS A 188 10.21 -10.68 -3.19
CA LYS A 188 10.22 -12.06 -2.64
C LYS A 188 9.99 -13.13 -3.73
N LEU A 189 9.41 -12.77 -4.87
CA LEU A 189 9.23 -13.64 -6.05
C LEU A 189 10.23 -13.37 -7.18
N HIS A 190 11.18 -12.44 -6.98
CA HIS A 190 12.17 -12.02 -7.98
C HIS A 190 11.57 -11.64 -9.35
N LEU A 191 10.38 -11.02 -9.35
CA LEU A 191 9.70 -10.62 -10.58
C LEU A 191 10.44 -9.46 -11.26
N ASN A 192 10.91 -8.48 -10.48
CA ASN A 192 11.63 -7.31 -10.94
C ASN A 192 10.84 -6.48 -11.97
N VAL A 193 9.55 -6.24 -11.68
CA VAL A 193 8.67 -5.35 -12.46
C VAL A 193 8.11 -4.18 -11.63
N VAL A 194 7.98 -4.28 -10.32
CA VAL A 194 7.60 -3.12 -9.46
C VAL A 194 8.84 -2.28 -9.18
N PRO A 195 8.87 -0.97 -9.54
CA PRO A 195 9.93 -0.08 -9.10
C PRO A 195 9.97 -0.04 -7.57
N LYS A 196 11.15 -0.29 -6.98
CA LYS A 196 11.33 -0.49 -5.52
C LYS A 196 10.57 0.56 -4.72
N THR A 197 9.68 0.11 -3.84
CA THR A 197 8.76 0.97 -3.08
C THR A 197 8.75 0.58 -1.60
N LYS A 198 9.04 1.52 -0.70
CA LYS A 198 8.92 1.32 0.76
C LYS A 198 8.09 2.43 1.42
N VAL A 199 7.64 2.18 2.64
CA VAL A 199 6.93 3.15 3.48
C VAL A 199 7.93 4.13 4.08
N VAL A 200 7.80 5.43 3.78
CA VAL A 200 8.70 6.49 4.24
C VAL A 200 7.95 7.58 5.00
N LYS A 201 8.69 8.42 5.73
CA LYS A 201 8.16 9.58 6.47
C LYS A 201 8.88 10.87 6.04
N LEU A 202 8.30 11.62 5.09
CA LEU A 202 8.86 12.88 4.56
C LEU A 202 8.07 14.10 5.06
N SER A 203 8.69 15.28 5.07
CA SER A 203 8.04 16.57 5.36
C SER A 203 8.46 17.58 4.32
N SER A 204 7.54 18.37 3.75
CA SER A 204 7.89 19.42 2.77
C SER A 204 6.78 20.46 2.64
N GLU A 205 7.12 21.72 2.38
CA GLU A 205 6.13 22.81 2.34
C GLU A 205 5.13 22.71 1.17
N THR A 206 5.40 21.87 0.16
CA THR A 206 4.50 21.60 -0.98
C THR A 206 3.38 20.59 -0.66
N PHE A 207 3.50 19.78 0.40
CA PHE A 207 2.47 18.81 0.79
C PHE A 207 1.24 19.50 1.40
N ASN A 208 0.07 18.84 1.35
CA ASN A 208 -1.17 19.42 1.86
C ASN A 208 -1.28 19.27 3.39
N TYR A 209 -1.12 20.39 4.11
CA TYR A 209 -1.19 20.46 5.57
C TYR A 209 -2.34 21.37 6.02
N THR A 210 -2.86 21.12 7.23
CA THR A 210 -3.88 22.01 7.81
C THR A 210 -3.31 23.42 8.04
N ARG A 211 -4.18 24.43 8.09
CA ARG A 211 -3.79 25.80 8.47
C ARG A 211 -3.09 25.81 9.83
N PHE A 212 -3.64 25.07 10.79
CA PHE A 212 -3.07 24.90 12.13
C PHE A 212 -1.64 24.33 12.12
N ASP A 213 -1.33 23.30 11.30
CA ASP A 213 0.03 22.77 11.20
C ASP A 213 1.01 23.77 10.58
N ARG A 214 0.57 24.52 9.56
CA ARG A 214 1.37 25.59 8.93
C ARG A 214 1.60 26.76 9.90
N GLU A 215 0.60 27.18 10.65
CA GLU A 215 0.71 28.23 11.67
C GLU A 215 1.59 27.79 12.85
N LYS A 216 1.40 26.56 13.35
CA LYS A 216 2.18 25.97 14.45
C LYS A 216 3.65 25.77 14.09
N SER A 217 3.97 25.39 12.85
CA SER A 217 5.35 25.29 12.38
C SER A 217 6.02 26.67 12.25
N ARG A 218 5.30 27.68 11.72
CA ARG A 218 5.77 29.08 11.69
C ARG A 218 6.01 29.64 13.09
N ALA A 219 5.06 29.49 14.01
CA ALA A 219 5.17 29.96 15.39
C ALA A 219 6.38 29.32 16.11
N LYS A 220 6.58 28.01 15.95
CA LYS A 220 7.78 27.31 16.47
C LYS A 220 9.08 27.83 15.87
N LYS A 221 9.11 28.08 14.56
CA LYS A 221 10.30 28.62 13.88
C LYS A 221 10.66 30.00 14.44
N ILE A 222 9.69 30.93 14.49
CA ILE A 222 9.86 32.28 15.04
C ILE A 222 10.28 32.26 16.52
N VAL A 223 9.69 31.39 17.36
CA VAL A 223 10.07 31.27 18.78
C VAL A 223 11.47 30.68 18.93
N SER A 224 11.89 29.75 18.08
CA SER A 224 13.24 29.20 18.11
C SER A 224 14.30 30.24 17.69
N GLU A 225 14.01 30.99 16.61
CA GLU A 225 14.87 32.06 16.08
C GLU A 225 14.99 33.23 17.08
N ARG A 226 13.89 33.62 17.74
CA ARG A 226 13.85 34.74 18.69
C ARG A 226 14.31 34.38 20.11
N PHE A 227 14.14 33.13 20.53
CA PHE A 227 14.50 32.64 21.86
C PHE A 227 15.20 31.27 21.79
N PRO A 228 16.50 31.20 21.45
CA PRO A 228 17.22 29.92 21.28
C PRO A 228 17.21 28.99 22.50
N ASN A 229 17.04 29.54 23.71
CA ASN A 229 16.90 28.78 24.95
C ASN A 229 15.56 28.04 25.05
N VAL A 230 14.49 28.61 24.48
CA VAL A 230 13.17 27.97 24.36
C VAL A 230 13.15 27.05 23.13
N GLY A 231 13.77 27.47 22.02
CA GLY A 231 13.92 26.66 20.80
C GLY A 231 14.54 25.28 21.04
N ARG A 232 15.54 25.19 21.94
CA ARG A 232 16.16 23.92 22.36
C ARG A 232 15.20 22.91 23.02
N HIS A 233 14.03 23.33 23.49
CA HIS A 233 13.00 22.44 24.06
C HIS A 233 12.00 21.94 22.99
N PHE A 234 12.12 22.36 21.72
CA PHE A 234 11.26 21.87 20.65
C PHE A 234 11.85 20.60 19.99
N HIS A 235 11.40 19.42 20.42
CA HIS A 235 11.68 18.11 19.80
C HIS A 235 11.46 18.05 18.27
N ARG A 236 10.70 18.99 17.68
CA ARG A 236 10.63 19.21 16.23
C ARG A 236 10.32 20.66 15.91
N ILE A 237 11.12 21.25 15.02
CA ILE A 237 10.88 22.51 14.30
C ILE A 237 10.43 22.14 12.87
N GLY A 238 9.65 23.01 12.22
CA GLY A 238 9.09 22.75 10.88
C GLY A 238 7.80 21.92 10.87
N LEU A 239 7.39 21.48 9.69
CA LEU A 239 6.13 20.74 9.45
C LEU A 239 6.23 19.27 9.90
N PRO A 240 5.11 18.63 10.27
CA PRO A 240 5.13 17.23 10.70
C PRO A 240 5.37 16.27 9.52
N ARG A 241 6.37 15.36 9.64
CA ARG A 241 6.60 14.29 8.65
C ARG A 241 5.31 13.47 8.41
N LYS A 242 4.84 13.44 7.16
CA LYS A 242 3.75 12.60 6.65
C LYS A 242 4.27 11.21 6.34
N VAL A 243 3.49 10.17 6.65
CA VAL A 243 3.77 8.80 6.22
C VAL A 243 3.16 8.57 4.84
N GLY A 244 3.85 7.82 3.97
CA GLY A 244 3.39 7.47 2.64
C GLY A 244 4.30 6.45 1.98
N SER A 245 3.98 6.03 0.76
CA SER A 245 4.87 5.21 -0.06
C SER A 245 5.78 6.11 -0.86
N LEU A 246 7.06 5.76 -0.93
CA LEU A 246 8.00 6.31 -1.91
C LEU A 246 8.37 5.19 -2.87
N GLN A 247 7.94 5.33 -4.11
CA GLN A 247 8.32 4.49 -5.23
C GLN A 247 9.52 5.11 -5.95
N THR A 248 10.53 4.32 -6.29
CA THR A 248 11.66 4.78 -7.12
C THR A 248 11.18 5.18 -8.52
N PHE A 249 11.75 6.26 -9.07
CA PHE A 249 11.41 6.72 -10.42
C PHE A 249 12.13 5.88 -11.48
N VAL A 250 11.53 5.71 -12.65
CA VAL A 250 12.09 4.91 -13.75
C VAL A 250 12.09 5.71 -15.06
N GLU A 251 13.26 5.80 -15.69
CA GLU A 251 13.51 6.66 -16.85
C GLU A 251 13.34 5.90 -18.19
N GLY A 252 12.92 6.61 -19.24
CA GLY A 252 12.70 6.04 -20.58
C GLY A 252 11.40 5.24 -20.78
N TYR A 253 10.64 5.01 -19.70
CA TYR A 253 9.34 4.35 -19.71
C TYR A 253 8.19 5.24 -20.24
N LYS A 254 7.15 4.62 -20.81
CA LYS A 254 5.86 5.26 -21.14
C LYS A 254 4.70 4.29 -20.90
N ASP A 255 3.50 4.82 -20.75
CA ASP A 255 2.22 4.10 -20.61
C ASP A 255 2.14 2.91 -21.59
N ALA A 256 1.73 1.74 -21.12
CA ALA A 256 1.72 0.54 -21.96
C ALA A 256 0.80 0.69 -23.18
N ASP A 257 -0.33 1.39 -23.04
CA ASP A 257 -1.25 1.73 -24.14
C ASP A 257 -0.56 2.45 -25.33
N PHE A 258 0.46 3.30 -25.07
CA PHE A 258 1.23 3.98 -26.11
C PHE A 258 2.05 3.00 -26.97
N TYR A 259 2.63 1.97 -26.34
CA TYR A 259 3.46 0.98 -27.05
C TYR A 259 2.63 -0.17 -27.61
N LEU A 260 1.56 -0.61 -26.94
CA LEU A 260 0.66 -1.66 -27.42
C LEU A 260 0.03 -1.29 -28.78
N ARG A 261 -0.50 -0.05 -28.92
CA ARG A 261 -1.01 0.48 -30.20
C ARG A 261 0.05 0.55 -31.30
N ARG A 262 1.33 0.69 -30.93
CA ARG A 262 2.45 0.65 -31.89
C ARG A 262 2.73 -0.79 -32.30
N PHE A 263 2.72 -1.76 -31.38
CA PHE A 263 2.95 -3.17 -31.71
C PHE A 263 1.83 -3.80 -32.57
N GLU A 264 0.64 -3.19 -32.64
CA GLU A 264 -0.42 -3.54 -33.59
C GLU A 264 -0.11 -3.13 -35.05
N SER A 265 0.76 -2.14 -35.27
CA SER A 265 1.11 -1.61 -36.60
C SER A 265 2.56 -1.86 -37.01
N GLU A 266 3.48 -1.92 -36.04
CA GLU A 266 4.87 -2.32 -36.17
C GLU A 266 5.16 -3.46 -35.17
N PRO A 267 4.91 -4.73 -35.55
CA PRO A 267 5.09 -5.87 -34.65
C PRO A 267 6.54 -6.03 -34.16
N LEU A 268 6.70 -6.41 -32.89
CA LEU A 268 8.01 -6.65 -32.29
C LEU A 268 8.79 -7.77 -33.00
N PRO A 269 10.10 -7.61 -33.23
CA PRO A 269 10.97 -8.72 -33.64
C PRO A 269 10.86 -9.91 -32.67
N ALA A 270 10.92 -11.15 -33.17
CA ALA A 270 10.56 -12.35 -32.40
C ALA A 270 11.28 -12.50 -31.04
N GLU A 271 12.55 -12.10 -30.95
CA GLU A 271 13.28 -12.10 -29.67
C GLU A 271 12.71 -11.07 -28.68
N LEU A 272 12.48 -9.83 -29.11
CA LEU A 272 11.89 -8.80 -28.25
C LEU A 272 10.41 -9.08 -27.93
N ALA A 273 9.66 -9.70 -28.84
CA ALA A 273 8.33 -10.22 -28.55
C ALA A 273 8.37 -11.29 -27.44
N SER A 274 9.40 -12.15 -27.45
CA SER A 274 9.61 -13.18 -26.43
C SER A 274 10.04 -12.59 -25.09
N GLN A 275 10.93 -11.59 -25.09
CA GLN A 275 11.29 -10.81 -23.88
C GLN A 275 10.06 -10.09 -23.31
N PHE A 276 9.24 -9.48 -24.17
CA PHE A 276 8.02 -8.80 -23.75
C PHE A 276 7.01 -9.77 -23.13
N GLN A 277 6.76 -10.93 -23.74
CA GLN A 277 5.90 -11.97 -23.16
C GLN A 277 6.38 -12.39 -21.77
N ARG A 278 7.69 -12.59 -21.56
CA ARG A 278 8.26 -12.92 -20.24
C ARG A 278 8.02 -11.82 -19.21
N ARG A 279 8.22 -10.54 -19.57
CA ARG A 279 7.98 -9.40 -18.66
C ARG A 279 6.49 -9.18 -18.38
N PHE A 280 5.64 -9.38 -19.39
CA PHE A 280 4.19 -9.35 -19.27
C PHE A 280 3.66 -10.45 -18.34
N GLU A 281 4.18 -11.68 -18.45
CA GLU A 281 3.84 -12.78 -17.53
C GLU A 281 4.19 -12.43 -16.07
N ARG A 282 5.31 -11.76 -15.81
CA ARG A 282 5.68 -11.32 -14.45
C ARG A 282 4.73 -10.25 -13.90
N LEU A 283 4.24 -9.32 -14.74
CA LEU A 283 3.16 -8.40 -14.38
C LEU A 283 1.85 -9.15 -14.03
N VAL A 284 1.48 -10.15 -14.81
CA VAL A 284 0.31 -11.01 -14.55
C VAL A 284 0.45 -11.74 -13.21
N LEU A 285 1.61 -12.33 -12.92
CA LEU A 285 1.88 -13.02 -11.65
C LEU A 285 1.67 -12.08 -10.45
N LEU A 286 2.28 -10.90 -10.49
CA LEU A 286 2.12 -9.87 -9.47
C LEU A 286 0.64 -9.52 -9.25
N ASP A 287 -0.03 -9.04 -10.31
CA ASP A 287 -1.41 -8.54 -10.24
C ASP A 287 -2.39 -9.61 -9.75
N TYR A 288 -2.17 -10.87 -10.14
CA TYR A 288 -3.01 -11.96 -9.71
C TYR A 288 -2.81 -12.26 -8.22
N ILE A 289 -1.56 -12.40 -7.74
CA ILE A 289 -1.26 -12.71 -6.33
C ILE A 289 -1.76 -11.62 -5.39
N ILE A 290 -1.60 -10.34 -5.75
CA ILE A 290 -2.08 -9.21 -4.94
C ILE A 290 -3.59 -8.92 -5.13
N ARG A 291 -4.26 -9.61 -6.07
CA ARG A 291 -5.62 -9.29 -6.59
C ARG A 291 -5.78 -7.78 -6.81
N ASN A 292 -4.97 -7.22 -7.73
CA ASN A 292 -5.06 -5.81 -8.10
C ASN A 292 -6.46 -5.49 -8.66
N THR A 293 -7.05 -4.38 -8.22
CA THR A 293 -8.41 -3.96 -8.60
C THR A 293 -8.45 -2.72 -9.50
N ASP A 294 -7.31 -2.16 -9.92
CA ASP A 294 -7.22 -0.95 -10.76
C ASP A 294 -6.13 -0.97 -11.84
N ARG A 295 -5.70 -2.15 -12.31
CA ARG A 295 -4.77 -2.24 -13.46
C ARG A 295 -5.49 -1.97 -14.79
N GLY A 296 -5.50 -0.72 -15.22
CA GLY A 296 -5.67 -0.30 -16.63
C GLY A 296 -4.35 -0.40 -17.42
N ASN A 297 -4.37 -0.07 -18.72
CA ASN A 297 -3.15 -0.05 -19.58
C ASN A 297 -2.38 1.27 -19.55
N ASP A 298 -2.90 2.24 -18.80
CA ASP A 298 -2.27 3.45 -18.29
C ASP A 298 -1.43 3.15 -17.02
N ASN A 299 -1.94 2.27 -16.16
CA ASN A 299 -1.33 1.95 -14.86
C ASN A 299 -0.20 0.90 -14.92
N TRP A 300 0.40 0.66 -16.08
CA TRP A 300 1.71 0.00 -16.20
C TRP A 300 2.47 0.61 -17.38
N LEU A 301 3.80 0.62 -17.29
CA LEU A 301 4.66 1.26 -18.28
C LEU A 301 5.49 0.22 -19.02
N ILE A 302 5.88 0.55 -20.25
CA ILE A 302 6.83 -0.18 -21.07
C ILE A 302 8.02 0.74 -21.36
N LYS A 303 9.25 0.23 -21.23
CA LYS A 303 10.45 0.80 -21.83
C LYS A 303 10.79 -0.04 -23.06
N TYR A 304 11.04 0.60 -24.20
CA TYR A 304 11.37 -0.08 -25.45
C TYR A 304 12.45 0.70 -26.19
N GLU A 305 13.58 0.03 -26.44
CA GLU A 305 14.71 0.53 -27.23
C GLU A 305 14.78 -0.32 -28.49
N LYS A 306 14.81 0.33 -29.67
CA LYS A 306 14.86 -0.39 -30.95
C LYS A 306 16.24 -1.04 -31.16
N PRO A 307 16.32 -2.15 -31.91
CA PRO A 307 17.58 -2.63 -32.44
C PRO A 307 18.08 -1.65 -33.51
N ASP A 308 19.24 -1.04 -33.26
CA ASP A 308 19.86 -0.06 -34.15
C ASP A 308 21.30 -0.50 -34.47
N LEU A 309 21.77 -0.18 -35.69
CA LEU A 309 23.18 -0.35 -36.07
C LEU A 309 23.98 0.84 -35.54
N VAL A 310 24.98 0.61 -34.69
CA VAL A 310 25.89 1.66 -34.27
C VAL A 310 26.95 1.85 -35.36
N GLU A 311 26.81 2.92 -36.15
CA GLU A 311 27.90 3.37 -37.04
C GLU A 311 29.07 3.87 -36.18
N SER A 312 30.22 3.19 -36.28
CA SER A 312 31.41 3.49 -35.49
C SER A 312 32.12 4.76 -35.98
N LEU A 313 31.71 5.91 -35.42
CA LEU A 313 32.40 7.19 -35.56
C LEU A 313 33.72 7.24 -34.75
N ASP A 314 34.63 6.29 -35.00
CA ASP A 314 36.07 6.47 -34.77
C ASP A 314 36.86 5.41 -35.57
N THR A 315 37.68 5.86 -36.52
CA THR A 315 38.52 4.99 -37.33
C THR A 315 39.87 4.75 -36.65
N ASN A 316 40.16 3.51 -36.21
CA ASN A 316 41.52 2.93 -36.29
C ASN A 316 41.64 1.42 -35.96
N ASP A 317 40.80 0.85 -35.08
CA ASP A 317 40.97 -0.55 -34.65
C ASP A 317 40.20 -1.58 -35.49
N ILE A 318 40.93 -2.32 -36.34
CA ILE A 318 40.39 -3.33 -37.26
C ILE A 318 40.23 -4.69 -36.57
N THR A 319 39.33 -4.78 -35.58
CA THR A 319 38.93 -6.06 -34.95
C THR A 319 37.46 -6.12 -34.51
N ASP A 320 36.72 -5.01 -34.47
CA ASP A 320 35.36 -5.02 -33.91
C ASP A 320 34.30 -5.54 -34.90
N TRP A 321 33.58 -6.58 -34.50
CA TRP A 321 32.35 -7.02 -35.19
C TRP A 321 31.23 -6.06 -34.77
N GLY A 322 31.13 -4.95 -35.51
CA GLY A 322 30.40 -3.73 -35.15
C GLY A 322 29.16 -3.92 -34.28
N LEU A 323 29.16 -3.24 -33.13
CA LEU A 323 28.15 -3.35 -32.07
C LEU A 323 26.71 -3.09 -32.57
N VAL A 324 26.03 -4.17 -32.97
CA VAL A 324 24.58 -4.16 -33.17
C VAL A 324 23.90 -4.02 -31.81
N ASN A 325 23.25 -2.89 -31.56
CA ASN A 325 22.33 -2.81 -30.44
C ASN A 325 21.18 -3.77 -30.72
N ARG A 326 21.01 -4.79 -29.86
CA ARG A 326 19.97 -5.82 -30.04
C ARG A 326 18.56 -5.32 -29.69
N GLY A 327 18.45 -4.08 -29.22
CA GLY A 327 17.24 -3.53 -28.62
C GLY A 327 16.99 -4.08 -27.22
N SER A 328 16.08 -3.46 -26.49
CA SER A 328 15.65 -3.91 -25.16
C SER A 328 14.17 -3.65 -24.96
N ILE A 329 13.51 -4.47 -24.14
CA ILE A 329 12.14 -4.20 -23.72
C ILE A 329 11.90 -4.64 -22.27
N ASP A 330 11.27 -3.77 -21.49
CA ASP A 330 11.00 -4.00 -20.06
C ASP A 330 9.66 -3.38 -19.62
N VAL A 331 9.13 -3.83 -18.48
CA VAL A 331 7.80 -3.48 -17.95
C VAL A 331 7.90 -3.00 -16.51
N ALA A 332 7.30 -1.84 -16.21
CA ALA A 332 7.20 -1.29 -14.86
C ALA A 332 5.75 -1.27 -14.34
N ALA A 333 5.50 -1.99 -13.25
CA ALA A 333 4.22 -2.08 -12.56
C ALA A 333 4.08 -0.96 -11.50
N ILE A 334 3.50 0.17 -11.92
CA ILE A 334 3.28 1.37 -11.09
C ILE A 334 1.86 1.39 -10.46
N ASP A 335 1.54 2.41 -9.66
CA ASP A 335 0.22 2.68 -9.04
C ASP A 335 -0.50 1.43 -8.47
N ASN A 336 0.20 0.67 -7.63
CA ASN A 336 -0.29 -0.56 -7.02
C ASN A 336 -1.15 -0.30 -5.76
N GLY A 337 -1.57 0.95 -5.53
CA GLY A 337 -2.24 1.40 -4.30
C GLY A 337 -3.65 0.84 -4.06
N LEU A 338 -4.16 -0.03 -4.94
CA LEU A 338 -5.54 -0.52 -4.95
C LEU A 338 -5.60 -2.04 -5.13
N ALA A 339 -4.69 -2.74 -4.46
CA ALA A 339 -4.60 -4.19 -4.32
C ALA A 339 -4.80 -4.66 -2.87
N PHE A 340 -4.60 -5.96 -2.61
CA PHE A 340 -4.81 -6.64 -1.33
C PHE A 340 -6.23 -6.50 -0.75
N PRO A 341 -7.29 -6.87 -1.49
CA PRO A 341 -8.65 -6.87 -0.97
C PRO A 341 -8.87 -7.93 0.12
N PHE A 342 -9.76 -7.64 1.09
CA PHE A 342 -10.09 -8.55 2.19
C PHE A 342 -11.20 -9.57 1.86
N LYS A 343 -11.72 -9.53 0.63
CA LYS A 343 -12.61 -10.51 0.02
C LYS A 343 -12.51 -10.38 -1.50
N HIS A 344 -12.93 -11.37 -2.29
CA HIS A 344 -13.06 -11.16 -3.73
C HIS A 344 -14.21 -10.17 -4.02
N PRO A 345 -14.15 -9.41 -5.13
CA PRO A 345 -15.19 -8.47 -5.49
C PRO A 345 -16.58 -9.12 -5.60
N ASP A 346 -17.63 -8.37 -5.28
CA ASP A 346 -19.01 -8.83 -5.50
C ASP A 346 -19.34 -8.79 -7.01
N SER A 347 -20.14 -9.74 -7.50
CA SER A 347 -20.32 -10.01 -8.94
C SER A 347 -20.87 -8.83 -9.76
N TRP A 348 -21.50 -7.83 -9.12
CA TRP A 348 -21.96 -6.58 -9.76
C TRP A 348 -20.83 -5.56 -10.03
N ARG A 349 -19.61 -5.80 -9.53
CA ARG A 349 -18.47 -4.89 -9.68
C ARG A 349 -17.14 -5.65 -9.67
N ALA A 350 -16.90 -6.43 -10.74
CA ALA A 350 -15.85 -7.46 -10.80
C ALA A 350 -14.38 -6.98 -10.67
N TYR A 351 -14.08 -5.71 -10.97
CA TYR A 351 -12.71 -5.17 -11.12
C TYR A 351 -11.80 -6.07 -11.99
N PRO A 352 -12.04 -6.11 -13.32
CA PRO A 352 -11.28 -6.94 -14.24
C PRO A 352 -9.84 -6.44 -14.41
N TYR A 353 -8.95 -7.36 -14.80
CA TYR A 353 -7.59 -7.02 -15.23
C TYR A 353 -7.62 -6.59 -16.70
N HIS A 354 -7.27 -5.34 -17.02
CA HIS A 354 -7.40 -4.85 -18.41
C HIS A 354 -6.43 -5.53 -19.37
N TRP A 355 -5.30 -6.05 -18.87
CA TRP A 355 -4.38 -6.86 -19.66
C TRP A 355 -4.98 -8.19 -20.14
N ALA A 356 -6.05 -8.69 -19.52
CA ALA A 356 -6.66 -9.98 -19.90
C ALA A 356 -7.31 -9.97 -21.29
N TRP A 357 -7.61 -8.79 -21.84
CA TRP A 357 -8.12 -8.66 -23.22
C TRP A 357 -7.01 -8.62 -24.29
N LEU A 358 -5.74 -8.47 -23.89
CA LEU A 358 -4.61 -8.35 -24.82
C LEU A 358 -4.26 -9.70 -25.48
N PRO A 359 -3.73 -9.74 -26.72
CA PRO A 359 -3.30 -10.97 -27.38
C PRO A 359 -2.29 -11.79 -26.55
N TRP A 360 -1.36 -11.10 -25.87
CA TRP A 360 -0.34 -11.68 -24.98
C TRP A 360 -0.94 -12.51 -23.83
N ALA A 361 -2.12 -12.13 -23.32
CA ALA A 361 -2.82 -12.86 -22.26
C ALA A 361 -3.45 -14.19 -22.73
N LYS A 362 -3.47 -14.46 -24.04
CA LYS A 362 -3.97 -15.72 -24.62
C LYS A 362 -2.87 -16.77 -24.78
N GLN A 363 -1.60 -16.39 -24.65
CA GLN A 363 -0.48 -17.33 -24.70
C GLN A 363 -0.39 -18.11 -23.38
N PRO A 364 -0.13 -19.44 -23.39
CA PRO A 364 0.21 -20.20 -22.19
C PRO A 364 1.45 -19.62 -21.48
N PHE A 365 1.51 -19.71 -20.15
CA PHE A 365 2.71 -19.29 -19.41
C PHE A 365 3.97 -20.01 -19.93
N SER A 366 5.04 -19.25 -20.12
CA SER A 366 6.34 -19.76 -20.57
C SER A 366 7.01 -20.70 -19.53
N SER A 367 7.91 -21.57 -20.00
CA SER A 367 8.66 -22.47 -19.10
C SER A 367 9.54 -21.70 -18.13
N GLU A 368 10.21 -20.63 -18.55
CA GLU A 368 11.00 -19.75 -17.66
C GLU A 368 10.15 -19.20 -16.52
N THR A 369 8.94 -18.68 -16.80
CA THR A 369 8.03 -18.19 -15.76
C THR A 369 7.57 -19.30 -14.82
N LYS A 370 7.30 -20.52 -15.33
CA LYS A 370 6.99 -21.69 -14.49
C LYS A 370 8.17 -22.06 -13.58
N GLU A 371 9.38 -22.14 -14.13
CA GLU A 371 10.60 -22.50 -13.40
C GLU A 371 10.96 -21.45 -12.33
N LEU A 372 10.72 -20.16 -12.61
CA LEU A 372 10.95 -19.05 -11.68
C LEU A 372 10.06 -19.12 -10.42
N VAL A 373 8.75 -19.32 -10.56
CA VAL A 373 7.81 -19.18 -9.42
C VAL A 373 7.10 -20.45 -8.98
N LEU A 374 6.99 -21.50 -9.80
CA LEU A 374 6.27 -22.72 -9.40
C LEU A 374 6.91 -23.44 -8.19
N PRO A 375 8.24 -23.48 -8.01
CA PRO A 375 8.85 -24.02 -6.78
C PRO A 375 8.43 -23.21 -5.54
N LEU A 376 8.49 -21.88 -5.62
CA LEU A 376 8.17 -20.96 -4.53
C LEU A 376 6.68 -21.04 -4.15
N LEU A 377 5.78 -20.95 -5.14
CA LEU A 377 4.33 -20.95 -4.95
C LEU A 377 3.75 -22.35 -4.64
N SER A 378 4.57 -23.41 -4.76
CA SER A 378 4.21 -24.76 -4.30
C SER A 378 4.63 -25.03 -2.85
N ASP A 379 5.59 -24.27 -2.29
CA ASP A 379 6.02 -24.42 -0.90
C ASP A 379 5.13 -23.62 0.05
N MET A 380 4.54 -24.31 1.02
CA MET A 380 3.69 -23.68 2.03
C MET A 380 4.48 -22.87 3.06
N ASN A 381 5.79 -23.12 3.23
CA ASN A 381 6.64 -22.32 4.10
C ASN A 381 6.87 -20.93 3.46
N PHE A 382 7.35 -20.88 2.22
CA PHE A 382 7.47 -19.64 1.44
C PHE A 382 6.16 -18.83 1.40
N VAL A 383 5.02 -19.48 1.15
CA VAL A 383 3.70 -18.81 1.10
C VAL A 383 3.29 -18.26 2.47
N GLN A 384 3.59 -18.98 3.57
CA GLN A 384 3.29 -18.50 4.91
C GLN A 384 4.24 -17.37 5.35
N GLU A 385 5.53 -17.44 5.00
CA GLU A 385 6.47 -16.32 5.18
C GLU A 385 6.00 -15.07 4.43
N LEU A 386 5.62 -15.19 3.15
CA LEU A 386 5.10 -14.06 2.37
C LEU A 386 3.87 -13.41 3.05
N CYS A 387 2.98 -14.24 3.62
CA CYS A 387 1.85 -13.75 4.39
C CYS A 387 2.25 -13.05 5.69
N ASP A 388 3.29 -13.54 6.40
CA ASP A 388 3.76 -12.94 7.65
C ASP A 388 4.60 -11.67 7.40
N ASP A 389 5.36 -11.60 6.30
CA ASP A 389 6.05 -10.39 5.82
C ASP A 389 5.03 -9.28 5.48
N LEU A 390 4.00 -9.61 4.71
CA LEU A 390 2.86 -8.71 4.42
C LEU A 390 2.09 -8.32 5.70
N PHE A 391 1.90 -9.26 6.64
CA PHE A 391 1.26 -8.96 7.93
C PHE A 391 2.08 -7.98 8.77
N ASN A 392 3.41 -8.13 8.78
CA ASN A 392 4.31 -7.24 9.52
C ASN A 392 4.34 -5.83 8.92
N LEU A 393 4.30 -5.70 7.59
CA LEU A 393 4.09 -4.43 6.89
C LEU A 393 2.70 -3.84 7.22
N PHE A 394 1.65 -4.66 7.06
CA PHE A 394 0.24 -4.44 7.48
C PHE A 394 0.14 -3.72 8.84
N LYS A 395 0.76 -4.34 9.84
CA LYS A 395 0.76 -3.98 11.26
C LYS A 395 1.37 -2.60 11.57
N THR A 396 2.11 -1.99 10.64
CA THR A 396 2.65 -0.62 10.84
C THR A 396 1.57 0.47 10.83
N ASP A 397 0.34 0.16 10.37
CA ASP A 397 -0.75 1.13 10.33
C ASP A 397 -1.40 1.39 11.70
N LYS A 398 -1.64 2.66 12.03
CA LYS A 398 -2.41 3.06 13.22
C LYS A 398 -3.88 2.62 13.21
N GLY A 399 -4.42 2.30 12.04
CA GLY A 399 -5.76 1.73 11.82
C GLY A 399 -5.72 0.27 11.39
N PHE A 400 -4.66 -0.47 11.73
CA PHE A 400 -4.55 -1.89 11.44
C PHE A 400 -5.60 -2.71 12.22
N ASP A 401 -6.41 -3.49 11.49
CA ASP A 401 -7.27 -4.52 12.06
C ASP A 401 -6.71 -5.91 11.73
N ARG A 402 -6.47 -6.72 12.75
CA ARG A 402 -5.90 -8.07 12.58
C ARG A 402 -6.81 -9.00 11.80
N HIS A 403 -8.13 -8.96 12.05
CA HIS A 403 -9.07 -9.88 11.41
C HIS A 403 -9.23 -9.54 9.93
N VAL A 404 -9.26 -8.25 9.58
CA VAL A 404 -9.24 -7.79 8.18
C VAL A 404 -7.94 -8.22 7.50
N CYS A 405 -6.79 -8.05 8.16
CA CYS A 405 -5.50 -8.47 7.58
C CYS A 405 -5.42 -9.99 7.36
N GLU A 406 -5.88 -10.83 8.29
CA GLU A 406 -5.85 -12.28 8.08
C GLU A 406 -6.81 -12.70 6.93
N ARG A 407 -7.92 -11.97 6.70
CA ARG A 407 -8.77 -12.15 5.50
C ARG A 407 -8.09 -11.72 4.20
N GLN A 408 -7.34 -10.61 4.19
CA GLN A 408 -6.51 -10.24 3.03
C GLN A 408 -5.51 -11.36 2.70
N MET A 409 -4.87 -11.96 3.71
CA MET A 409 -3.96 -13.09 3.50
C MET A 409 -4.71 -14.35 3.01
N SER A 410 -5.95 -14.60 3.43
CA SER A 410 -6.77 -15.70 2.90
C SER A 410 -7.14 -15.53 1.42
N VAL A 411 -7.30 -14.29 0.94
CA VAL A 411 -7.45 -13.99 -0.49
C VAL A 411 -6.13 -14.22 -1.23
N VAL A 412 -5.00 -13.72 -0.72
CA VAL A 412 -3.67 -13.93 -1.32
C VAL A 412 -3.35 -15.43 -1.44
N ARG A 413 -3.59 -16.23 -0.41
CA ARG A 413 -3.41 -17.70 -0.46
C ARG A 413 -4.33 -18.36 -1.50
N GLY A 414 -5.57 -17.89 -1.67
CA GLY A 414 -6.49 -18.37 -2.71
C GLY A 414 -6.04 -18.04 -4.13
N GLN A 415 -5.49 -16.84 -4.34
CA GLN A 415 -4.88 -16.45 -5.61
C GLN A 415 -3.64 -17.30 -5.91
N ILE A 416 -2.76 -17.52 -4.92
CA ILE A 416 -1.59 -18.40 -5.06
C ILE A 416 -2.01 -19.83 -5.41
N LEU A 417 -3.05 -20.38 -4.76
CA LEU A 417 -3.56 -21.72 -5.06
C LEU A 417 -4.04 -21.86 -6.52
N ASN A 418 -4.88 -20.93 -6.99
CA ASN A 418 -5.36 -20.91 -8.37
C ASN A 418 -4.20 -20.77 -9.37
N LEU A 419 -3.23 -19.91 -9.08
CA LEU A 419 -2.07 -19.65 -9.92
C LEU A 419 -1.13 -20.88 -10.01
N THR A 420 -0.81 -21.51 -8.88
CA THR A 420 0.00 -22.75 -8.83
C THR A 420 -0.66 -23.87 -9.64
N GLN A 421 -1.99 -23.99 -9.59
CA GLN A 421 -2.70 -24.95 -10.43
C GLN A 421 -2.66 -24.56 -11.92
N ALA A 422 -2.88 -23.29 -12.26
CA ALA A 422 -2.84 -22.83 -13.65
C ALA A 422 -1.46 -23.00 -14.32
N LEU A 423 -0.38 -22.78 -13.57
CA LEU A 423 0.99 -23.02 -14.02
C LEU A 423 1.24 -24.51 -14.30
N ARG A 424 0.75 -25.42 -13.43
CA ARG A 424 0.83 -26.87 -13.65
C ARG A 424 0.00 -27.34 -14.86
N ASP A 425 -1.17 -26.75 -15.03
CA ASP A 425 -2.09 -27.05 -16.14
C ASP A 425 -1.64 -26.46 -17.50
N ASN A 426 -0.53 -25.70 -17.54
CA ASN A 426 -0.07 -24.94 -18.71
C ASN A 426 -1.14 -23.98 -19.28
N LYS A 427 -1.91 -23.35 -18.41
CA LYS A 427 -2.91 -22.34 -18.79
C LYS A 427 -2.27 -21.02 -19.23
N SER A 428 -3.06 -20.21 -19.94
CA SER A 428 -2.78 -18.81 -20.25
C SER A 428 -3.28 -17.87 -19.13
N PRO A 429 -2.80 -16.60 -19.07
CA PRO A 429 -3.36 -15.57 -18.21
C PRO A 429 -4.88 -15.39 -18.32
N VAL A 430 -5.46 -15.51 -19.53
CA VAL A 430 -6.92 -15.52 -19.76
C VAL A 430 -7.60 -16.67 -19.04
N GLN A 431 -7.07 -17.88 -19.16
CA GLN A 431 -7.64 -19.06 -18.50
C GLN A 431 -7.45 -19.04 -16.98
N LEU A 432 -6.41 -18.40 -16.48
CA LEU A 432 -6.20 -18.15 -15.05
C LEU A 432 -7.27 -17.23 -14.47
N VAL A 433 -7.59 -16.11 -15.14
CA VAL A 433 -8.62 -15.16 -14.63
C VAL A 433 -10.06 -15.68 -14.80
N GLN A 434 -10.25 -16.77 -15.55
CA GLN A 434 -11.51 -17.50 -15.67
C GLN A 434 -11.69 -18.57 -14.57
N MET A 435 -10.67 -18.87 -13.75
CA MET A 435 -10.80 -19.83 -12.66
C MET A 435 -11.69 -19.29 -11.52
N PRO A 436 -12.50 -20.14 -10.86
CA PRO A 436 -13.40 -19.70 -9.80
C PRO A 436 -12.62 -19.10 -8.62
N ALA A 437 -13.17 -18.05 -8.01
CA ALA A 437 -12.50 -17.32 -6.95
C ALA A 437 -12.46 -18.13 -5.64
N VAL A 438 -11.25 -18.49 -5.19
CA VAL A 438 -11.00 -19.26 -3.96
C VAL A 438 -10.51 -18.36 -2.84
N ILE A 439 -10.89 -18.67 -1.60
CA ILE A 439 -10.36 -18.11 -0.36
C ILE A 439 -9.83 -19.29 0.49
N VAL A 440 -8.61 -19.16 1.01
CA VAL A 440 -7.97 -20.20 1.84
C VAL A 440 -7.78 -19.67 3.26
N GLU A 441 -8.71 -20.02 4.14
CA GLU A 441 -8.71 -19.57 5.53
C GLU A 441 -7.78 -20.40 6.41
N ARG A 442 -7.13 -19.75 7.39
CA ARG A 442 -6.23 -20.39 8.35
C ARG A 442 -6.91 -20.55 9.70
N SER A 443 -7.35 -21.76 10.03
CA SER A 443 -7.84 -22.12 11.36
C SER A 443 -6.69 -22.56 12.28
N LYS A 444 -6.50 -21.83 13.38
CA LYS A 444 -5.54 -22.21 14.44
C LYS A 444 -6.09 -23.37 15.24
N GLY A 445 -5.46 -24.54 15.13
CA GLY A 445 -5.82 -25.72 15.92
C GLY A 445 -5.68 -25.47 17.42
N ARG A 446 -6.69 -25.88 18.20
CA ARG A 446 -6.63 -25.86 19.67
C ARG A 446 -5.81 -27.06 20.19
N VAL A 447 -4.49 -27.05 19.96
CA VAL A 447 -3.58 -28.12 20.40
C VAL A 447 -2.34 -27.54 21.08
N GLY A 448 -2.05 -27.98 22.31
CA GLY A 448 -0.79 -27.71 23.02
C GLY A 448 -0.73 -26.38 23.79
N THR A 449 -0.38 -26.47 25.08
CA THR A 449 -0.21 -25.32 25.99
C THR A 449 1.18 -24.66 25.94
N THR A 450 2.09 -25.12 25.07
CA THR A 450 3.47 -24.61 24.97
C THR A 450 3.75 -23.91 23.64
N ALA A 451 4.47 -22.77 23.70
CA ALA A 451 4.66 -21.91 22.53
C ALA A 451 5.44 -22.57 21.37
N ARG A 452 6.31 -23.54 21.65
CA ARG A 452 7.13 -24.26 20.65
C ARG A 452 6.33 -25.15 19.69
N PHE A 453 5.09 -25.56 20.02
CA PHE A 453 4.28 -26.44 19.17
C PHE A 453 3.27 -25.69 18.29
N ARG A 454 3.17 -24.36 18.39
CA ARG A 454 2.12 -23.57 17.73
C ARG A 454 2.26 -23.46 16.20
N SER A 455 3.42 -23.73 15.62
CA SER A 455 3.64 -23.66 14.16
C SER A 455 3.23 -24.93 13.39
N PHE A 456 2.91 -26.03 14.09
CA PHE A 456 2.58 -27.33 13.48
C PHE A 456 1.08 -27.66 13.50
N SER A 457 0.21 -26.69 13.83
CA SER A 457 -1.25 -26.90 14.01
C SER A 457 -2.11 -25.82 13.32
N ASP A 458 -1.54 -25.10 12.34
CA ASP A 458 -2.34 -24.26 11.44
C ASP A 458 -2.98 -25.17 10.38
N THR A 459 -4.32 -25.27 10.42
CA THR A 459 -5.13 -26.01 9.44
C THR A 459 -5.68 -25.04 8.42
N PHE A 460 -5.71 -25.44 7.14
CA PHE A 460 -6.14 -24.58 6.05
C PHE A 460 -7.44 -25.10 5.43
N THR A 461 -8.45 -24.24 5.35
CA THR A 461 -9.77 -24.55 4.80
C THR A 461 -9.95 -23.79 3.49
N GLN A 462 -10.19 -24.52 2.40
CA GLN A 462 -10.49 -23.94 1.09
C GLN A 462 -12.00 -23.66 0.99
N SER A 463 -12.36 -22.50 0.43
CA SER A 463 -13.75 -22.12 0.17
C SER A 463 -13.87 -21.38 -1.16
N PHE A 464 -14.92 -21.65 -1.92
CA PHE A 464 -15.22 -20.98 -3.18
C PHE A 464 -16.21 -19.84 -2.92
N GLN A 465 -16.03 -18.68 -3.58
CA GLN A 465 -16.99 -17.57 -3.49
C GLN A 465 -18.21 -17.82 -4.38
N GLU A 466 -19.02 -18.82 -4.03
CA GLU A 466 -20.30 -19.09 -4.69
C GLU A 466 -21.34 -18.03 -4.31
N LYS A 467 -21.39 -16.98 -5.11
CA LYS A 467 -22.59 -16.14 -5.28
C LYS A 467 -22.86 -15.99 -6.77
N SER A 468 -23.96 -16.60 -7.21
CA SER A 468 -24.47 -16.41 -8.57
C SER A 468 -24.58 -14.92 -8.89
N PRO A 469 -24.17 -14.48 -10.10
CA PRO A 469 -24.40 -13.10 -10.50
C PRO A 469 -25.92 -12.88 -10.60
N PHE A 470 -26.41 -11.78 -10.00
CA PHE A 470 -27.83 -11.41 -10.08
C PHE A 470 -28.33 -11.18 -11.52
N PHE A 471 -27.41 -11.02 -12.46
CA PHE A 471 -27.66 -11.12 -13.90
C PHE A 471 -26.61 -12.05 -14.52
N SER A 472 -27.03 -13.26 -14.88
CA SER A 472 -26.37 -14.03 -15.94
C SER A 472 -26.77 -13.41 -17.29
N TRP A 473 -25.80 -13.03 -18.10
CA TRP A 473 -26.06 -12.78 -19.52
C TRP A 473 -26.27 -14.13 -20.21
N CYS A 474 -27.37 -14.24 -20.96
CA CYS A 474 -27.66 -15.35 -21.87
C CYS A 474 -27.05 -15.06 -23.25
#